data_AF-A0A7S0W7A8-F1
#
_entry.id   AF-A0A7S0W7A8-F1
#
_cell.length_a   1.000
_cell.length_b   1.000
_cell.length_c   1.000
_cell.angle_alpha   90.00
_cell.angle_beta   90.00
_cell.angle_gamma   90.00
#
_symmetry.space_group_name_H-M   'P 1'
#
loop_
_entity.id
_entity.type
_entity.pdbx_description
1 polymer ?
#
loop_
_entity_poly.entity_id
_entity_poly.type
_entity_poly.pdbx_seq_one_letter_code
_entity_poly.pdbx_strand_id
1 'polypeptide(L)'
;GGWGGPGVSYGSPMDHAMDSAESTGGERARYDGPDAPRTTTRLFAVILLDAPGREAVRDAVDRMREAFPLDARRLDRVMRWVDEGQLHMTVHSTDVPEGEVEDVADALERAVASANLTPFTVRTGGVGCF
;
A
#
# COMPACT_ATOMS: atom_id res chain seq x y z
N GLY A 1 11.13 37.75 -8.47
CA GLY A 1 10.03 37.66 -9.44
C GLY A 1 8.74 37.59 -8.68
N GLY A 2 7.99 38.69 -8.64
CA GLY A 2 6.68 38.78 -8.00
C GLY A 2 5.59 38.63 -9.06
N TRP A 3 4.54 37.87 -8.74
CA TRP A 3 3.35 37.74 -9.57
C TRP A 3 2.29 38.71 -9.06
N GLY A 4 1.82 39.58 -9.95
CA GLY A 4 0.73 40.54 -9.72
C GLY A 4 -0.66 39.92 -9.91
N GLY A 5 -1.66 40.53 -9.27
CA GLY A 5 -3.11 40.27 -9.42
C GLY A 5 -3.69 40.74 -10.77
N PRO A 6 -5.02 40.98 -10.95
CA PRO A 6 -6.02 41.45 -9.98
C PRO A 6 -7.36 40.65 -9.96
N GLY A 7 -8.25 41.00 -9.02
CA GLY A 7 -9.56 40.38 -8.83
C GLY A 7 -10.69 40.91 -9.72
N VAL A 8 -11.88 40.32 -9.55
CA VAL A 8 -13.17 40.88 -9.98
C VAL A 8 -14.23 40.54 -8.92
N SER A 9 -15.09 41.53 -8.67
CA SER A 9 -16.14 41.61 -7.64
C SER A 9 -17.53 41.61 -8.31
N TYR A 10 -18.50 41.04 -7.57
CA TYR A 10 -19.97 41.22 -7.54
C TYR A 10 -20.80 41.47 -8.81
N GLY A 11 -21.86 40.66 -8.91
CA GLY A 11 -23.11 41.00 -9.60
C GLY A 11 -24.22 40.02 -9.24
N SER A 12 -25.03 40.34 -8.23
CA SER A 12 -26.44 39.93 -8.17
C SER A 12 -27.27 41.09 -8.70
N PRO A 13 -28.33 40.84 -9.49
CA PRO A 13 -29.65 40.98 -8.88
C PRO A 13 -30.74 40.02 -9.43
N MET A 14 -31.64 39.68 -8.49
CA MET A 14 -33.10 39.53 -8.57
C MET A 14 -33.77 38.64 -9.62
N ASP A 15 -34.50 37.66 -9.06
CA ASP A 15 -35.93 37.39 -9.27
C ASP A 15 -36.48 37.32 -10.69
N HIS A 16 -36.66 36.08 -11.16
CA HIS A 16 -37.91 35.72 -11.81
C HIS A 16 -38.42 34.38 -11.28
N ALA A 17 -39.69 34.43 -10.90
CA ALA A 17 -40.49 33.36 -10.34
C ALA A 17 -40.81 32.25 -11.35
N MET A 18 -41.06 31.06 -10.79
CA MET A 18 -41.94 29.99 -11.26
C MET A 18 -41.68 29.43 -12.67
N ASP A 19 -41.20 28.18 -12.75
CA ASP A 19 -42.16 27.14 -13.12
C ASP A 19 -41.75 25.75 -12.62
N SER A 20 -42.76 24.99 -12.27
CA SER A 20 -42.70 23.66 -11.70
C SER A 20 -42.27 22.63 -12.74
N ALA A 21 -41.19 21.92 -12.45
CA ALA A 21 -40.99 20.58 -12.99
C ALA A 21 -40.43 19.71 -11.87
N GLU A 22 -41.30 18.89 -11.30
CA GLU A 22 -40.93 17.70 -10.54
C GLU A 22 -40.08 16.81 -11.42
N SER A 23 -38.77 17.07 -11.46
CA SER A 23 -37.78 16.10 -11.87
C SER A 23 -37.45 15.29 -10.63
N THR A 24 -38.29 14.29 -10.35
CA THR A 24 -37.87 13.05 -9.67
C THR A 24 -36.83 12.39 -10.58
N GLY A 25 -35.64 13.00 -10.60
CA GLY A 25 -34.43 12.43 -11.18
C GLY A 25 -34.10 11.23 -10.32
N GLY A 26 -34.67 10.09 -10.70
CA GLY A 26 -34.32 8.80 -10.17
C GLY A 26 -32.81 8.68 -10.26
N GLU A 27 -32.18 8.83 -9.09
CA GLU A 27 -30.82 8.41 -8.86
C GLU A 27 -30.81 6.92 -9.19
N ARG A 28 -30.48 6.62 -10.45
CA ARG A 28 -30.27 5.26 -10.91
C ARG A 28 -29.12 4.75 -10.07
N ALA A 29 -29.45 4.08 -8.97
CA ALA A 29 -28.56 3.15 -8.30
C ALA A 29 -27.98 2.29 -9.42
N ARG A 30 -26.72 2.54 -9.77
CA ARG A 30 -26.00 1.69 -10.70
C ARG A 30 -25.98 0.33 -10.04
N TYR A 31 -26.79 -0.58 -10.60
CA TYR A 31 -26.71 -1.98 -10.26
C TYR A 31 -25.39 -2.49 -10.82
N ASP A 32 -24.33 -2.38 -10.02
CA ASP A 32 -23.12 -3.12 -10.26
C ASP A 32 -23.48 -4.58 -10.04
N GLY A 33 -23.71 -5.30 -11.14
CA GLY A 33 -24.02 -6.72 -11.09
C GLY A 33 -22.96 -7.50 -10.30
N PRO A 34 -23.28 -8.72 -9.85
CA PRO A 34 -22.40 -9.53 -9.02
C PRO A 34 -21.01 -9.84 -9.64
N ASP A 35 -20.81 -9.52 -10.92
CA ASP A 35 -19.61 -9.84 -11.71
C ASP A 35 -18.81 -8.62 -12.20
N ALA A 36 -19.09 -7.40 -11.73
CA ALA A 36 -18.19 -6.28 -12.03
C ALA A 36 -16.81 -6.59 -11.40
N PRO A 37 -15.71 -6.59 -12.17
CA PRO A 37 -14.39 -6.87 -11.63
C PRO A 37 -14.07 -5.83 -10.56
N ARG A 38 -14.15 -6.23 -9.30
CA ARG A 38 -13.73 -5.39 -8.18
C ARG A 38 -12.21 -5.34 -8.24
N THR A 39 -11.68 -4.15 -8.47
CA THR A 39 -10.25 -3.90 -8.32
C THR A 39 -9.87 -4.22 -6.88
N THR A 40 -8.85 -5.06 -6.71
CA THR A 40 -8.35 -5.45 -5.39
C THR A 40 -6.94 -4.90 -5.18
N THR A 41 -6.68 -4.45 -3.97
CA THR A 41 -5.36 -4.08 -3.46
C THR A 41 -4.87 -5.16 -2.52
N ARG A 42 -3.63 -5.61 -2.71
CA ARG A 42 -3.01 -6.58 -1.80
C ARG A 42 -2.47 -5.88 -0.57
N LEU A 43 -2.91 -6.30 0.61
CA LEU A 43 -2.38 -5.89 1.90
C LEU A 43 -1.45 -6.96 2.47
N PHE A 44 -0.45 -6.51 3.23
CA PHE A 44 0.52 -7.37 3.90
C PHE A 44 0.64 -6.98 5.37
N ALA A 45 0.50 -7.96 6.26
CA ALA A 45 0.92 -7.83 7.65
C ALA A 45 2.36 -8.35 7.76
N VAL A 46 3.26 -7.51 8.25
CA VAL A 46 4.70 -7.75 8.21
C VAL A 46 5.34 -7.53 9.58
N ILE A 47 6.41 -8.28 9.84
CA ILE A 47 7.34 -8.00 10.93
C ILE A 47 8.51 -7.24 10.32
N LEU A 48 8.69 -5.99 10.74
CA LEU A 48 9.83 -5.18 10.34
C LEU A 48 11.09 -5.70 11.04
N LEU A 49 12.18 -5.78 10.28
CA LEU A 49 13.49 -6.11 10.85
C LEU A 49 14.07 -4.86 11.51
N ASP A 50 14.66 -5.02 12.69
CA ASP A 50 15.46 -3.99 13.33
C ASP A 50 16.82 -3.83 12.61
N ALA A 51 17.63 -2.85 13.02
CA ALA A 51 18.91 -2.60 12.36
C ALA A 51 19.85 -3.84 12.36
N PRO A 52 20.05 -4.55 13.48
CA PRO A 52 20.83 -5.79 13.48
C PRO A 52 20.26 -6.87 12.56
N GLY A 53 18.94 -7.04 12.51
CA GLY A 53 18.29 -8.01 11.61
C GLY A 53 18.52 -7.68 10.13
N ARG A 54 18.43 -6.40 9.75
CA ARG A 54 18.71 -5.96 8.38
C ARG A 54 20.16 -6.15 7.98
N GLU A 55 21.09 -5.82 8.87
CA GLU A 55 22.53 -6.04 8.67
C GLU A 55 22.84 -7.53 8.45
N ALA A 56 22.25 -8.41 9.26
CA ALA A 56 22.45 -9.86 9.11
C ALA A 56 21.94 -10.41 7.76
N VAL A 57 20.83 -9.89 7.24
CA VAL A 57 20.32 -10.26 5.91
C VAL A 57 21.25 -9.77 4.81
N ARG A 58 21.75 -8.53 4.93
CA ARG A 58 22.72 -7.96 4.00
C ARG A 58 24.00 -8.79 3.94
N ASP A 59 24.56 -9.13 5.09
CA ASP A 59 25.73 -10.00 5.19
C ASP A 59 25.50 -11.37 4.55
N ALA A 60 24.30 -11.93 4.68
CA ALA A 60 23.96 -13.19 4.04
C ALA A 60 23.92 -13.07 2.50
N VAL A 61 23.36 -11.97 1.99
CA VAL A 61 23.35 -11.66 0.55
C VAL A 61 24.76 -11.46 0.02
N ASP A 62 25.60 -10.71 0.73
CA ASP A 62 26.98 -10.45 0.32
C ASP A 62 27.81 -11.74 0.30
N ARG A 63 27.67 -12.61 1.32
CA ARG A 63 28.28 -13.96 1.30
C ARG A 63 27.80 -14.80 0.13
N MET A 64 26.52 -14.72 -0.24
CA MET A 64 25.98 -15.43 -1.40
C MET A 64 26.61 -14.94 -2.71
N ARG A 65 26.81 -13.61 -2.85
CA ARG A 65 27.48 -13.01 -4.01
C ARG A 65 28.94 -13.46 -4.12
N GLU A 66 29.64 -13.57 -2.99
CA GLU A 66 31.03 -14.07 -2.96
C GLU A 66 31.13 -15.56 -3.30
N ALA A 67 30.23 -16.39 -2.76
CA ALA A 67 30.26 -17.84 -2.94
C ALA A 67 29.86 -18.30 -4.35
N PHE A 68 29.03 -17.52 -5.04
CA PHE A 68 28.62 -17.79 -6.42
C PHE A 68 29.12 -16.67 -7.34
N PRO A 69 30.39 -16.75 -7.81
CA PRO A 69 30.98 -15.76 -8.72
C PRO A 69 30.43 -15.91 -10.15
N LEU A 70 29.11 -16.02 -10.29
CA LEU A 70 28.46 -15.38 -11.42
C LEU A 70 28.97 -13.94 -11.41
N ASP A 71 29.44 -13.44 -12.55
CA ASP A 71 29.86 -12.05 -12.70
C ASP A 71 28.87 -11.18 -11.92
N ALA A 72 29.28 -10.60 -10.79
CA ALA A 72 28.34 -9.94 -9.87
C ALA A 72 27.55 -8.86 -10.62
N ARG A 73 28.16 -8.28 -11.66
CA ARG A 73 27.52 -7.34 -12.58
C ARG A 73 26.43 -7.95 -13.44
N ARG A 74 26.49 -9.25 -13.77
CA ARG A 74 25.39 -9.99 -14.40
C ARG A 74 24.31 -10.31 -13.39
N LEU A 75 24.68 -10.72 -12.17
CA LEU A 75 23.70 -10.99 -11.11
C LEU A 75 22.87 -9.74 -10.79
N ASP A 76 23.52 -8.59 -10.63
CA ASP A 76 22.87 -7.30 -10.39
C ASP A 76 22.01 -6.81 -11.58
N ARG A 77 22.25 -7.31 -12.80
CA ARG A 77 21.40 -6.99 -13.97
C ARG A 77 20.15 -7.86 -14.05
N VAL A 78 20.20 -9.08 -13.51
CA VAL A 78 19.10 -10.05 -13.60
C VAL A 78 18.29 -10.16 -12.31
N MET A 79 18.86 -9.72 -11.19
CA MET A 79 18.20 -9.68 -9.89
C MET A 79 17.81 -8.27 -9.52
N ARG A 80 16.56 -8.10 -9.08
CA ARG A 80 16.13 -6.91 -8.35
C ARG A 80 16.34 -7.16 -6.86
N TRP A 81 17.38 -6.54 -6.31
CA TRP A 81 17.62 -6.54 -4.87
C TRP A 81 16.57 -5.70 -4.15
N VAL A 82 16.12 -6.18 -3.00
CA VAL A 82 15.19 -5.45 -2.13
C VAL A 82 15.97 -4.38 -1.39
N ASP A 83 15.40 -3.18 -1.28
CA ASP A 83 15.99 -2.10 -0.48
C ASP A 83 16.06 -2.50 0.99
N GLU A 84 17.13 -2.11 1.68
CA GLU A 84 17.35 -2.50 3.08
C GLU A 84 16.20 -2.01 3.98
N GLY A 85 15.70 -0.79 3.76
CA GLY A 85 14.57 -0.23 4.51
C GLY A 85 13.24 -0.91 4.22
N GLN A 86 13.17 -1.74 3.17
CA GLN A 86 12.01 -2.53 2.80
C GLN A 86 12.12 -4.00 3.25
N LEU A 87 13.20 -4.40 3.91
CA LEU A 87 13.35 -5.75 4.42
C LEU A 87 12.36 -6.02 5.56
N HIS A 88 11.53 -7.04 5.36
CA HIS A 88 10.52 -7.46 6.31
C HIS A 88 10.26 -8.95 6.19
N MET A 89 9.66 -9.53 7.23
CA MET A 89 9.11 -10.88 7.19
C MET A 89 7.59 -10.78 7.04
N THR A 90 7.07 -11.23 5.90
CA THR A 90 5.62 -11.30 5.67
C THR A 90 5.01 -12.37 6.57
N VAL A 91 3.99 -12.01 7.35
CA VAL A 91 3.24 -12.94 8.22
C VAL A 91 1.92 -13.33 7.60
N HIS A 92 1.27 -12.38 6.93
CA HIS A 92 0.00 -12.59 6.27
C HIS A 92 -0.13 -11.68 5.04
N SER A 93 -0.85 -12.13 4.02
CA SER A 93 -1.21 -11.34 2.85
C SER A 93 -2.66 -11.61 2.48
N THR A 94 -3.39 -10.57 2.11
CA THR A 94 -4.79 -10.68 1.68
C THR A 94 -5.10 -9.69 0.57
N ASP A 95 -6.00 -10.06 -0.35
CA ASP A 95 -6.47 -9.20 -1.42
C ASP A 95 -7.79 -8.55 -0.97
N VAL A 96 -7.84 -7.21 -0.95
CA VAL A 96 -8.94 -6.42 -0.39
C VAL A 96 -9.55 -5.54 -1.49
N PRO A 97 -10.88 -5.43 -1.62
CA PRO A 97 -11.50 -4.48 -2.53
C PRO A 97 -11.00 -3.06 -2.28
N GLU A 98 -10.70 -2.29 -3.34
CA GLU A 98 -10.10 -0.95 -3.20
C GLU A 98 -10.87 -0.01 -2.24
N GLY A 99 -12.21 -0.09 -2.23
CA GLY A 99 -13.05 0.72 -1.34
C GLY A 99 -13.05 0.30 0.13
N GLU A 100 -12.43 -0.84 0.48
CA GLU A 100 -12.41 -1.42 1.83
C GLU A 100 -10.98 -1.45 2.42
N VAL A 101 -9.98 -0.92 1.69
CA VAL A 101 -8.57 -1.02 2.08
C VAL A 101 -8.29 -0.39 3.44
N GLU A 102 -8.78 0.82 3.68
CA GLU A 102 -8.57 1.54 4.94
C GLU A 102 -9.24 0.80 6.11
N ASP A 103 -10.48 0.35 5.94
CA ASP A 103 -11.23 -0.37 6.97
C ASP A 103 -10.55 -1.69 7.37
N VAL A 104 -10.03 -2.43 6.39
CA VAL A 104 -9.31 -3.69 6.64
C VAL A 104 -7.94 -3.43 7.25
N ALA A 105 -7.21 -2.39 6.82
CA ALA A 105 -5.94 -2.00 7.43
C ALA A 105 -6.13 -1.65 8.90
N ASP A 106 -7.11 -0.80 9.21
CA ASP A 106 -7.51 -0.42 10.56
C ASP A 106 -7.91 -1.63 11.42
N ALA A 107 -8.65 -2.58 10.84
CA ALA A 107 -9.03 -3.81 11.53
C ALA A 107 -7.82 -4.69 11.85
N LEU A 108 -6.86 -4.81 10.92
CA LEU A 108 -5.60 -5.53 11.14
C LEU A 108 -4.75 -4.86 12.23
N GLU A 109 -4.62 -3.53 12.21
CA GLU A 109 -3.90 -2.78 13.24
C GLU A 109 -4.50 -3.00 14.63
N ARG A 110 -5.83 -2.90 14.76
CA ARG A 110 -6.53 -3.20 16.01
C ARG A 110 -6.34 -4.64 16.46
N ALA A 111 -6.42 -5.60 15.54
CA ALA A 111 -6.21 -7.01 15.84
C ALA A 111 -4.81 -7.24 16.42
N VAL A 112 -3.76 -6.70 15.77
CA VAL A 112 -2.38 -6.78 16.24
C VAL A 112 -2.21 -6.12 17.61
N ALA A 113 -2.76 -4.92 17.81
CA ALA A 113 -2.68 -4.21 19.07
C ALA A 113 -3.38 -4.96 20.23
N SER A 114 -4.48 -5.66 19.93
CA SER A 114 -5.25 -6.43 20.91
C SER A 114 -4.72 -7.83 21.18
N ALA A 115 -3.81 -8.34 20.35
CA ALA A 115 -3.35 -9.73 20.40
C ALA A 115 -2.46 -10.06 21.61
N ASN A 116 -2.15 -9.09 22.48
CA ASN A 116 -1.30 -9.26 23.67
C ASN A 116 -0.01 -10.03 23.36
N LEU A 117 0.66 -9.65 22.27
CA LEU A 117 1.85 -10.35 21.80
C LEU A 117 3.00 -10.14 22.78
N THR A 118 3.47 -11.24 23.38
CA THR A 118 4.71 -11.24 24.15
C THR A 118 5.90 -11.09 23.19
N PRO A 119 6.89 -10.24 23.48
CA PRO A 119 8.12 -10.18 22.69
C PRO A 119 8.76 -11.57 22.56
N PHE A 120 9.18 -11.91 21.35
CA PHE A 120 9.84 -13.18 21.04
C PHE A 120 11.05 -12.96 20.14
N THR A 121 11.96 -13.92 20.14
CA THR A 121 13.14 -13.92 19.27
C THR A 121 12.92 -14.85 18.09
N VAL A 122 13.06 -14.33 16.88
CA VAL A 122 13.13 -15.14 15.67
C VAL A 122 14.59 -15.49 15.40
N ARG A 123 14.85 -16.75 15.07
CA ARG A 123 16.16 -17.21 14.60
C ARG A 123 16.00 -17.74 13.18
N THR A 124 16.72 -17.15 12.24
CA THR A 124 16.73 -17.57 10.84
C THR A 124 18.04 -18.28 10.54
N GLY A 125 17.99 -19.26 9.63
CA GLY A 125 19.18 -19.97 9.17
C GLY A 125 18.95 -20.53 7.77
N GLY A 126 20.02 -20.55 6.97
CA GLY A 126 19.97 -20.99 5.58
C GLY A 126 19.48 -19.91 4.62
N VAL A 127 19.72 -20.17 3.33
CA VAL A 127 19.25 -19.35 2.20
C VAL A 127 18.51 -20.30 1.26
N GLY A 128 17.35 -19.88 0.76
CA GLY A 128 16.52 -20.65 -0.16
C GLY A 128 16.08 -19.81 -1.36
N CYS A 129 15.53 -20.47 -2.39
CA CYS A 129 14.90 -19.84 -3.54
C CYS A 129 13.49 -20.43 -3.73
N PHE A 130 12.57 -19.59 -4.20
CA PHE A 130 11.21 -19.95 -4.56
C PHE A 130 11.01 -19.76 -6.06
#